data_AF-A0A1C6KWY4-F1
#
_entry.id   AF-A0A1C6KWY4-F1
#
_cell.length_a   1.000
_cell.length_b   1.000
_cell.length_c   1.000
_cell.angle_alpha   90.00
_cell.angle_beta   90.00
_cell.angle_gamma   90.00
#
_symmetry.space_group_name_H-M   'P 1'
#
loop_
_entity.id
_entity.type
_entity.pdbx_description
1 polymer ?
#
loop_
_entity_poly.entity_id
_entity_poly.type
_entity_poly.pdbx_seq_one_letter_code
_entity_poly.pdbx_strand_id
1 'polypeptide(L)'
;MEERKGKRTVIILVAVVAAAVIVSAFVHAGEDDFLTDPARIASEWEVVEIWQDEKLISDNQIVILIDIDKNGGFRLWNDDPGDEQRGMLVKADGQLRFDGDNGWVYEIHGRQRQLIVTARKGEKEETWICKRSGYCRNALRTEEEKLDAYFAIQKKAMAIENGTQRNLYVAAMIMMDGGCPKGKAITKAKAYCVRGRAFVWYAGAHDIVVTDKEMEEYLSEYVKLMKEHPEVLEGYDAALKKVGMTYEDYVWVNAEAHRWDKYENAVYQGSLAGMDTVEDDVVNRFHHTKEYRELKVELDDAVNNIKKILNNS
;
A
#
# COMPACT_ATOMS: atom_id res chain seq x y z
N MET A 1 35.29 -25.87 -58.55
CA MET A 1 34.96 -24.57 -57.91
C MET A 1 33.77 -24.67 -56.94
N GLU A 2 33.08 -25.80 -56.87
CA GLU A 2 31.90 -26.03 -56.00
C GLU A 2 32.26 -26.43 -54.56
N GLU A 3 33.34 -27.19 -54.32
CA GLU A 3 33.73 -27.63 -52.96
C GLU A 3 34.08 -26.49 -52.00
N ARG A 4 34.63 -25.37 -52.49
CA ARG A 4 34.96 -24.20 -51.65
C ARG A 4 33.72 -23.38 -51.25
N LYS A 5 32.62 -23.45 -52.00
CA LYS A 5 31.35 -22.80 -51.63
C LYS A 5 30.66 -23.56 -50.51
N GLY A 6 30.62 -24.90 -50.57
CA GLY A 6 30.02 -25.73 -49.51
C GLY A 6 30.65 -25.54 -48.13
N LYS A 7 31.99 -25.52 -48.03
CA LYS A 7 32.69 -25.30 -46.75
C LYS A 7 32.49 -23.89 -46.17
N ARG A 8 32.40 -22.84 -47.00
CA ARG A 8 32.11 -21.47 -46.52
C ARG A 8 30.67 -21.31 -46.05
N THR A 9 29.70 -21.92 -46.73
CA THR A 9 28.29 -21.89 -46.32
C THR A 9 28.08 -22.60 -44.98
N VAL A 10 28.76 -23.73 -44.75
CA VAL A 10 28.69 -24.47 -43.47
C VAL A 10 29.34 -23.68 -42.33
N ILE A 11 30.49 -23.03 -42.54
CA ILE A 11 31.15 -22.22 -41.49
C ILE A 11 30.30 -20.98 -41.13
N ILE A 12 29.67 -20.35 -42.11
CA ILE A 12 28.77 -19.21 -41.86
C ILE A 12 27.51 -19.67 -41.13
N LEU A 13 26.94 -20.84 -41.47
CA LEU A 13 25.78 -21.39 -40.76
C LEU A 13 26.11 -21.70 -39.30
N VAL A 14 27.27 -22.31 -39.03
CA VAL A 14 27.73 -22.61 -37.67
C VAL A 14 28.01 -21.34 -36.88
N ALA A 15 28.57 -20.30 -37.51
CA ALA A 15 28.77 -19.01 -36.85
C ALA A 15 27.46 -18.27 -36.57
N VAL A 16 26.46 -18.37 -37.45
CA VAL A 16 25.12 -17.79 -37.25
C VAL A 16 24.34 -18.56 -36.18
N VAL A 17 24.43 -19.89 -36.14
CA VAL A 17 23.81 -20.71 -35.09
C VAL A 17 24.51 -20.47 -33.75
N ALA A 18 25.84 -20.38 -33.70
CA ALA A 18 26.57 -20.04 -32.49
C ALA A 18 26.25 -18.61 -32.01
N ALA A 19 26.16 -17.63 -32.91
CA ALA A 19 25.76 -16.27 -32.57
C ALA A 19 24.30 -16.21 -32.10
N ALA A 20 23.39 -16.99 -32.69
CA ALA A 20 21.99 -17.08 -32.25
C ALA A 20 21.85 -17.78 -30.90
N VAL A 21 22.67 -18.81 -30.61
CA VAL A 21 22.72 -19.46 -29.30
C VAL A 21 23.32 -18.53 -28.25
N ILE A 22 24.34 -17.75 -28.60
CA ILE A 22 24.93 -16.74 -27.71
C ILE A 22 23.94 -15.59 -27.45
N VAL A 23 23.26 -15.06 -28.48
CA VAL A 23 22.24 -14.01 -28.33
C VAL A 23 21.02 -14.54 -27.56
N SER A 24 20.58 -15.77 -27.81
CA SER A 24 19.52 -16.43 -27.03
C SER A 24 19.93 -16.63 -25.57
N ALA A 25 21.16 -17.04 -25.30
CA ALA A 25 21.70 -17.18 -23.94
C ALA A 25 21.86 -15.83 -23.24
N PHE A 26 22.22 -14.75 -23.95
CA PHE A 26 22.27 -13.39 -23.38
C PHE A 26 20.88 -12.78 -23.17
N VAL A 27 19.89 -13.12 -24.00
CA VAL A 27 18.48 -12.70 -23.80
C VAL A 27 17.86 -13.46 -22.63
N HIS A 28 18.09 -14.77 -22.51
CA HIS A 28 17.61 -15.57 -21.37
C HIS A 28 18.38 -15.22 -20.08
N ALA A 29 19.71 -15.05 -20.12
CA ALA A 29 20.46 -14.59 -18.94
C ALA A 29 20.08 -13.16 -18.51
N GLY A 30 19.74 -12.28 -19.47
CA GLY A 30 19.26 -10.93 -19.19
C GLY A 30 17.82 -10.87 -18.66
N GLU A 31 16.97 -11.83 -19.04
CA GLU A 31 15.64 -12.06 -18.45
C GLU A 31 15.74 -12.75 -17.08
N ASP A 32 16.64 -13.70 -16.87
CA ASP A 32 16.87 -14.38 -15.59
C ASP A 32 17.51 -13.45 -14.54
N ASP A 33 18.44 -12.57 -14.95
CA ASP A 33 18.98 -11.50 -14.09
C ASP A 33 17.90 -10.47 -13.70
N PHE A 34 16.80 -10.36 -14.46
CA PHE A 34 15.66 -9.53 -14.10
C PHE A 34 14.82 -10.14 -12.96
N LEU A 35 14.91 -11.45 -12.74
CA LEU A 35 14.07 -12.20 -11.79
C LEU A 35 14.74 -12.55 -10.47
N THR A 36 16.06 -12.37 -10.39
CA THR A 36 16.82 -12.65 -9.18
C THR A 36 17.28 -11.41 -8.43
N ASP A 37 17.01 -10.22 -8.96
CA ASP A 37 17.25 -8.93 -8.33
C ASP A 37 15.94 -8.34 -7.81
N PRO A 38 15.72 -8.32 -6.47
CA PRO A 38 14.51 -7.77 -5.88
C PRO A 38 14.22 -6.33 -6.29
N ALA A 39 15.24 -5.50 -6.53
CA ALA A 39 15.06 -4.11 -6.92
C ALA A 39 14.27 -3.93 -8.23
N ARG A 40 14.28 -4.93 -9.10
CA ARG A 40 13.58 -4.91 -10.39
C ARG A 40 12.10 -5.25 -10.28
N ILE A 41 11.75 -6.05 -9.28
CA ILE A 41 10.38 -6.45 -8.97
C ILE A 41 9.79 -5.69 -7.77
N ALA A 42 10.56 -4.78 -7.17
CA ALA A 42 10.13 -3.90 -6.09
C ALA A 42 8.86 -3.13 -6.49
N SER A 43 7.75 -3.50 -5.86
CA SER A 43 6.42 -2.95 -6.10
C SER A 43 5.48 -3.47 -5.00
N GLU A 44 4.33 -2.82 -4.88
CA GLU A 44 3.14 -3.45 -4.32
C GLU A 44 2.44 -4.20 -5.47
N TRP A 45 2.04 -5.44 -5.22
CA TRP A 45 1.45 -6.36 -6.18
C TRP A 45 0.12 -6.88 -5.65
N GLU A 46 -0.92 -6.79 -6.46
CA GLU A 46 -2.24 -7.32 -6.17
C GLU A 46 -2.42 -8.62 -6.93
N VAL A 47 -2.71 -9.71 -6.20
CA VAL A 47 -3.08 -10.99 -6.81
C VAL A 47 -4.45 -10.84 -7.45
N VAL A 48 -4.52 -11.05 -8.77
CA VAL A 48 -5.76 -10.95 -9.53
C VAL A 48 -6.36 -12.29 -9.90
N GLU A 49 -5.52 -13.31 -10.01
CA GLU A 49 -5.96 -14.65 -10.34
C GLU A 49 -5.15 -15.67 -9.53
N ILE A 50 -5.83 -16.71 -9.08
CA ILE A 50 -5.22 -17.87 -8.44
C ILE A 50 -5.62 -19.10 -9.24
N TRP A 51 -4.62 -19.85 -9.69
CA TRP A 51 -4.78 -21.07 -10.49
C TRP A 51 -4.24 -22.28 -9.73
N GLN A 52 -4.96 -23.40 -9.80
CA GLN A 52 -4.51 -24.69 -9.28
C GLN A 52 -4.88 -25.78 -10.30
N ASP A 53 -3.92 -26.64 -10.68
CA ASP A 53 -4.12 -27.71 -11.65
C ASP A 53 -4.81 -27.24 -12.95
N GLU A 54 -4.34 -26.12 -13.51
CA GLU A 54 -4.88 -25.45 -14.70
C GLU A 54 -6.33 -24.93 -14.57
N LYS A 55 -6.87 -24.89 -13.35
CA LYS A 55 -8.20 -24.34 -13.06
C LYS A 55 -8.08 -23.03 -12.29
N LEU A 56 -8.83 -22.03 -12.74
CA LEU A 56 -8.99 -20.76 -12.02
C LEU A 56 -9.83 -21.03 -10.76
N ILE A 57 -9.26 -20.77 -9.59
CA ILE A 57 -9.90 -20.98 -8.29
C ILE A 57 -10.33 -19.68 -7.61
N SER A 58 -9.80 -18.52 -8.02
CA SER A 58 -10.22 -17.18 -7.58
C SER A 58 -9.81 -16.11 -8.59
N ASP A 59 -10.67 -15.10 -8.83
CA ASP A 59 -10.50 -14.03 -9.83
C ASP A 59 -10.79 -12.59 -9.31
N ASN A 60 -10.24 -12.25 -8.13
CA ASN A 60 -10.36 -10.99 -7.34
C ASN A 60 -11.25 -11.07 -6.08
N GLN A 61 -11.74 -12.24 -5.67
CA GLN A 61 -12.62 -12.31 -4.48
C GLN A 61 -11.87 -12.25 -3.14
N ILE A 62 -10.54 -12.42 -3.16
CA ILE A 62 -9.68 -12.35 -1.97
C ILE A 62 -8.63 -11.28 -2.25
N VAL A 63 -8.57 -10.24 -1.42
CA VAL A 63 -7.53 -9.22 -1.54
C VAL A 63 -6.24 -9.81 -0.97
N ILE A 64 -5.37 -10.32 -1.85
CA ILE A 64 -3.99 -10.70 -1.48
C ILE A 64 -3.05 -9.65 -2.06
N LEU A 65 -2.30 -8.99 -1.18
CA LEU A 65 -1.32 -7.98 -1.51
C LEU A 65 0.08 -8.49 -1.16
N ILE A 66 1.02 -8.30 -2.08
CA ILE A 66 2.43 -8.65 -1.93
C ILE A 66 3.26 -7.38 -2.09
N ASP A 67 3.93 -6.99 -1.03
CA ASP A 67 4.92 -5.90 -1.01
C ASP A 67 6.33 -6.48 -1.13
N ILE A 68 7.08 -6.00 -2.11
CA ILE A 68 8.51 -6.31 -2.28
C ILE A 68 9.28 -5.00 -2.27
N ASP A 69 10.25 -4.85 -1.36
CA ASP A 69 11.12 -3.69 -1.33
C ASP A 69 12.38 -3.84 -2.21
N LYS A 70 13.12 -2.74 -2.39
CA LYS A 70 14.36 -2.72 -3.22
C LYS A 70 15.45 -3.70 -2.77
N ASN A 71 15.44 -4.13 -1.51
CA ASN A 71 16.41 -5.03 -0.92
C ASN A 71 15.87 -6.47 -0.82
N GLY A 72 14.63 -6.72 -1.24
CA GLY A 72 13.98 -8.02 -1.15
C GLY A 72 13.25 -8.28 0.16
N GLY A 73 12.99 -7.26 0.97
CA GLY A 73 11.98 -7.35 2.03
C GLY A 73 10.65 -7.76 1.41
N PHE A 74 10.04 -8.80 1.96
CA PHE A 74 8.80 -9.41 1.49
C PHE A 74 7.73 -9.30 2.55
N ARG A 75 6.54 -8.86 2.14
CA ARG A 75 5.35 -8.86 2.98
C ARG A 75 4.17 -9.35 2.16
N LEU A 76 3.43 -10.31 2.71
CA LEU A 76 2.18 -10.81 2.16
C LEU A 76 1.08 -10.53 3.15
N TRP A 77 0.02 -9.87 2.69
CA TRP A 77 -1.17 -9.53 3.46
C TRP A 77 -2.40 -10.04 2.71
N ASN A 78 -3.32 -10.72 3.42
CA ASN A 78 -4.66 -11.05 2.96
C ASN A 78 -5.74 -10.50 3.93
N ASP A 79 -7.02 -10.59 3.57
CA ASP A 79 -8.12 -10.08 4.42
C ASP A 79 -8.24 -10.77 5.80
N ASP A 80 -7.47 -11.82 6.08
CA ASP A 80 -7.38 -12.44 7.41
C ASP A 80 -6.11 -11.95 8.16
N PRO A 81 -6.26 -11.12 9.22
CA PRO A 81 -5.12 -10.56 9.95
C PRO A 81 -4.16 -11.61 10.53
N GLY A 82 -4.60 -12.86 10.70
CA GLY A 82 -3.77 -13.96 11.21
C GLY A 82 -2.79 -14.56 10.20
N ASP A 83 -2.93 -14.23 8.91
CA ASP A 83 -2.18 -14.86 7.83
C ASP A 83 -1.08 -13.97 7.25
N GLU A 84 -0.84 -12.79 7.83
CA GLU A 84 0.23 -11.90 7.41
C GLU A 84 1.61 -12.60 7.49
N GLN A 85 2.36 -12.56 6.40
CA GLN A 85 3.72 -13.11 6.34
C GLN A 85 4.73 -11.99 6.08
N ARG A 86 5.89 -12.04 6.76
CA ARG A 86 6.97 -11.07 6.58
C ARG A 86 8.33 -11.76 6.59
N GLY A 87 9.27 -11.23 5.82
CA GLY A 87 10.67 -11.63 5.91
C GLY A 87 11.48 -11.16 4.71
N MET A 88 12.46 -11.96 4.29
CA MET A 88 13.37 -11.63 3.19
C MET A 88 13.28 -12.66 2.08
N LEU A 89 13.22 -12.19 0.84
CA LEU A 89 13.45 -13.03 -0.33
C LEU A 89 14.89 -13.54 -0.32
N VAL A 90 15.03 -14.83 -0.52
CA VAL A 90 16.31 -15.51 -0.71
C VAL A 90 16.43 -16.00 -2.14
N LYS A 91 17.65 -16.03 -2.68
CA LYS A 91 17.90 -16.61 -3.99
C LYS A 91 18.06 -18.13 -3.82
N ALA A 92 17.16 -18.90 -4.40
CA ALA A 92 17.20 -20.36 -4.43
C ALA A 92 16.92 -20.85 -5.86
N ASP A 93 17.73 -21.80 -6.35
CA ASP A 93 17.56 -22.41 -7.68
C ASP A 93 17.40 -21.41 -8.85
N GLY A 94 18.07 -20.25 -8.74
CA GLY A 94 18.02 -19.21 -9.77
C GLY A 94 16.75 -18.35 -9.74
N GLN A 95 15.97 -18.40 -8.65
CA GLN A 95 14.74 -17.62 -8.46
C GLN A 95 14.72 -16.98 -7.08
N LEU A 96 13.89 -15.94 -6.91
CA LEU A 96 13.62 -15.37 -5.59
C LEU A 96 12.54 -16.23 -4.90
N ARG A 97 12.77 -16.56 -3.65
CA ARG A 97 11.92 -17.42 -2.84
C ARG A 97 11.68 -16.78 -1.47
N PHE A 98 10.48 -16.91 -0.95
CA PHE A 98 10.16 -16.63 0.44
C PHE A 98 9.57 -17.88 1.09
N ASP A 99 10.08 -18.25 2.27
CA ASP A 99 9.55 -19.33 3.09
C ASP A 99 8.69 -18.73 4.19
N GLY A 100 7.37 -18.89 4.08
CA GLY A 100 6.43 -18.35 5.05
C GLY A 100 6.35 -19.19 6.33
N ASP A 101 6.13 -18.53 7.46
CA ASP A 101 5.90 -19.15 8.75
C ASP A 101 4.63 -20.03 8.75
N ASN A 102 3.71 -19.75 7.84
CA ASN A 102 2.52 -20.57 7.59
C ASN A 102 2.82 -21.89 6.84
N GLY A 103 4.10 -22.19 6.55
CA GLY A 103 4.57 -23.40 5.87
C GLY A 103 4.38 -23.39 4.36
N TRP A 104 3.97 -22.26 3.77
CA TRP A 104 3.99 -22.07 2.33
C TRP A 104 5.36 -21.61 1.85
N VAL A 105 5.73 -22.05 0.65
CA VAL A 105 6.89 -21.55 -0.09
C VAL A 105 6.38 -20.74 -1.27
N TYR A 106 6.87 -19.52 -1.42
CA TYR A 106 6.48 -18.59 -2.48
C TYR A 106 7.66 -18.36 -3.40
N GLU A 107 7.62 -18.96 -4.59
CA GLU A 107 8.61 -18.76 -5.64
C GLU A 107 8.16 -17.63 -6.57
N ILE A 108 9.03 -16.64 -6.75
CA ILE A 108 8.70 -15.41 -7.45
C ILE A 108 9.22 -15.47 -8.88
N HIS A 109 8.31 -15.36 -9.81
CA HIS A 109 8.58 -15.26 -11.24
C HIS A 109 8.11 -13.89 -11.74
N GLY A 110 8.86 -13.31 -12.66
CA GLY A 110 8.49 -12.05 -13.30
C GLY A 110 8.45 -12.24 -14.80
N ARG A 111 7.43 -11.71 -15.45
CA ARG A 111 7.37 -11.70 -16.91
C ARG A 111 6.60 -10.47 -17.35
N GLN A 112 7.16 -9.68 -18.27
CA GLN A 112 6.44 -8.60 -18.94
C GLN A 112 5.68 -7.62 -18.00
N ARG A 113 6.30 -7.20 -16.88
CA ARG A 113 5.71 -6.32 -15.84
C ARG A 113 4.58 -6.94 -15.02
N GLN A 114 4.39 -8.25 -15.09
CA GLN A 114 3.56 -9.03 -14.18
C GLN A 114 4.47 -9.80 -13.22
N LEU A 115 3.98 -9.98 -12.00
CA LEU A 115 4.56 -10.91 -11.03
C LEU A 115 3.71 -12.17 -11.10
N ILE A 116 4.35 -13.33 -11.12
CA ILE A 116 3.72 -14.62 -11.01
C ILE A 116 4.33 -15.28 -9.78
N VAL A 117 3.50 -15.74 -8.84
CA VAL A 117 3.97 -16.41 -7.63
C VAL A 117 3.53 -17.85 -7.67
N THR A 118 4.48 -18.78 -7.59
CA THR A 118 4.17 -20.19 -7.35
C THR A 118 4.18 -20.42 -5.84
N ALA A 119 3.00 -20.59 -5.26
CA ALA A 119 2.82 -20.87 -3.85
C ALA A 119 2.69 -22.40 -3.65
N ARG A 120 3.51 -23.01 -2.79
CA ARG A 120 3.48 -24.45 -2.48
C ARG A 120 3.33 -24.72 -0.99
N LYS A 121 2.51 -25.71 -0.63
CA LYS A 121 2.43 -26.28 0.73
C LYS A 121 2.08 -27.76 0.67
N GLY A 122 3.06 -28.61 0.98
CA GLY A 122 2.91 -30.07 0.82
C GLY A 122 2.71 -30.44 -0.65
N GLU A 123 1.62 -31.16 -0.95
CA GLU A 123 1.24 -31.53 -2.32
C GLU A 123 0.42 -30.44 -3.03
N LYS A 124 0.06 -29.36 -2.33
CA LYS A 124 -0.72 -28.26 -2.89
C LYS A 124 0.22 -27.25 -3.58
N GLU A 125 -0.06 -26.93 -4.83
CA GLU A 125 0.62 -25.89 -5.61
C GLU A 125 -0.43 -24.95 -6.23
N GLU A 126 -0.20 -23.64 -6.10
CA GLU A 126 -1.01 -22.60 -6.72
C GLU A 126 -0.11 -21.67 -7.53
N THR A 127 -0.62 -21.19 -8.67
CA THR A 127 0.00 -20.12 -9.47
C THR A 127 -0.83 -18.86 -9.32
N TRP A 128 -0.22 -17.81 -8.79
CA TRP A 128 -0.86 -16.52 -8.58
C TRP A 128 -0.39 -15.56 -9.65
N ILE A 129 -1.33 -14.96 -10.38
CA ILE A 129 -1.03 -13.89 -11.33
C ILE A 129 -1.26 -12.57 -10.61
N CYS A 130 -0.24 -11.72 -10.59
CA CYS A 130 -0.31 -10.42 -9.92
C CYS A 130 -0.12 -9.26 -10.90
N LYS A 131 -0.87 -8.19 -10.67
CA LYS A 131 -0.68 -6.89 -11.31
C LYS A 131 -0.04 -5.93 -10.31
N ARG A 132 0.69 -4.93 -10.80
CA ARG A 132 1.17 -3.86 -9.91
C ARG A 132 -0.01 -3.07 -9.34
N SER A 133 -0.06 -2.92 -8.02
CA SER A 133 -1.03 -2.09 -7.31
C SER A 133 -0.64 -0.62 -7.41
N GLY A 134 -1.27 0.12 -8.35
CA GLY A 134 -1.24 1.58 -8.37
C GLY A 134 0.15 2.24 -8.39
N TYR A 135 0.35 3.22 -7.50
CA TYR A 135 1.57 4.02 -7.42
C TYR A 135 2.45 3.46 -6.29
N CYS A 136 3.56 2.80 -6.66
CA CYS A 136 4.38 2.03 -5.73
C CYS A 136 5.73 2.68 -5.45
N ARG A 137 5.82 4.02 -5.36
CA ARG A 137 7.10 4.67 -4.99
C ARG A 137 7.58 4.19 -3.61
N ASN A 138 6.65 3.82 -2.73
CA ASN A 138 6.93 3.21 -1.43
C ASN A 138 7.68 1.88 -1.54
N ALA A 139 7.48 1.10 -2.60
CA ALA A 139 8.19 -0.17 -2.76
C ALA A 139 9.68 0.02 -3.11
N LEU A 140 10.11 1.23 -3.48
CA LEU A 140 11.53 1.56 -3.63
C LEU A 140 12.21 1.92 -2.29
N ARG A 141 11.50 1.78 -1.17
CA ARG A 141 11.98 2.11 0.18
C ARG A 141 11.90 0.88 1.08
N THR A 142 12.85 0.77 2.00
CA THR A 142 12.73 -0.16 3.13
C THR A 142 11.60 0.27 4.05
N GLU A 143 11.13 -0.63 4.94
CA GLU A 143 10.13 -0.28 5.96
C GLU A 143 10.59 0.89 6.84
N GLU A 144 11.87 0.96 7.22
CA GLU A 144 12.43 2.10 7.95
C GLU A 144 12.28 3.42 7.16
N GLU A 145 12.66 3.41 5.88
CA GLU A 145 12.54 4.59 5.02
C GLU A 145 11.07 5.01 4.78
N LYS A 146 10.14 4.05 4.78
CA LYS A 146 8.69 4.31 4.72
C LYS A 146 8.21 4.98 6.00
N LEU A 147 8.58 4.45 7.17
CA LEU A 147 8.22 5.02 8.47
C LEU A 147 8.79 6.43 8.65
N ASP A 148 10.04 6.66 8.26
CA ASP A 148 10.66 7.97 8.30
C ASP A 148 9.91 9.01 7.47
N ALA A 149 9.55 8.65 6.23
CA ALA A 149 8.79 9.53 5.34
C ALA A 149 7.40 9.83 5.92
N TYR A 150 6.73 8.80 6.44
CA TYR A 150 5.43 8.90 7.09
C TYR A 150 5.47 9.86 8.29
N PHE A 151 6.39 9.66 9.23
CA PHE A 151 6.48 10.53 10.41
C PHE A 151 6.99 11.94 10.08
N ALA A 152 7.80 12.11 9.03
CA ALA A 152 8.17 13.44 8.56
C ALA A 152 6.96 14.22 8.02
N ILE A 153 6.02 13.55 7.35
CA ILE A 153 4.74 14.14 6.93
C ILE A 153 3.91 14.54 8.17
N GLN A 154 3.79 13.62 9.13
CA GLN A 154 3.06 13.88 10.38
C GLN A 154 3.67 15.06 11.16
N LYS A 155 5.00 15.14 11.26
CA LYS A 155 5.70 16.26 11.92
C LYS A 155 5.35 17.61 11.29
N LYS A 156 5.31 17.69 9.96
CA LYS A 156 4.90 18.91 9.24
C LYS A 156 3.43 19.24 9.50
N ALA A 157 2.57 18.24 9.63
CA ALA A 157 1.14 18.41 9.88
C ALA A 157 0.85 18.98 11.28
N MET A 158 1.75 18.82 12.26
CA MET A 158 1.59 19.39 13.61
C MET A 158 1.40 20.91 13.61
N ALA A 159 1.98 21.63 12.64
CA ALA A 159 1.84 23.09 12.52
C ALA A 159 0.49 23.52 11.93
N ILE A 160 -0.36 22.58 11.50
CA ILE A 160 -1.68 22.87 10.92
C ILE A 160 -2.72 22.77 12.05
N GLU A 161 -3.28 23.89 12.47
CA GLU A 161 -4.24 23.95 13.59
C GLU A 161 -5.61 23.34 13.24
N ASN A 162 -6.14 23.65 12.06
CA ASN A 162 -7.44 23.13 11.64
C ASN A 162 -7.34 21.62 11.34
N GLY A 163 -8.15 20.81 12.05
CA GLY A 163 -8.16 19.34 11.94
C GLY A 163 -8.53 18.82 10.55
N THR A 164 -9.51 19.44 9.87
CA THR A 164 -9.89 19.09 8.50
C THR A 164 -8.73 19.32 7.52
N GLN A 165 -8.09 20.50 7.59
CA GLN A 165 -6.94 20.84 6.75
C GLN A 165 -5.76 19.91 7.05
N ARG A 166 -5.54 19.57 8.33
CA ARG A 166 -4.49 18.64 8.74
C ARG A 166 -4.74 17.25 8.16
N ASN A 167 -5.94 16.70 8.31
CA ASN A 167 -6.33 15.40 7.75
C ASN A 167 -6.19 15.39 6.22
N LEU A 168 -6.64 16.46 5.56
CA LEU A 168 -6.49 16.62 4.11
C LEU A 168 -5.01 16.64 3.69
N TYR A 169 -4.17 17.37 4.43
CA TYR A 169 -2.73 17.44 4.18
C TYR A 169 -2.09 16.05 4.34
N VAL A 170 -2.29 15.39 5.49
CA VAL A 170 -1.69 14.08 5.79
C VAL A 170 -2.09 13.06 4.71
N ALA A 171 -3.39 12.92 4.42
CA ALA A 171 -3.88 11.99 3.42
C ALA A 171 -3.31 12.27 2.02
N ALA A 172 -3.30 13.54 1.59
CA ALA A 172 -2.76 13.90 0.27
C ALA A 172 -1.25 13.68 0.18
N MET A 173 -0.50 14.02 1.23
CA MET A 173 0.96 13.88 1.28
C MET A 173 1.38 12.42 1.28
N ILE A 174 0.74 11.55 2.06
CA ILE A 174 1.01 10.10 2.06
C ILE A 174 0.77 9.52 0.67
N MET A 175 -0.34 9.87 0.02
CA MET A 175 -0.62 9.39 -1.33
C MET A 175 0.42 9.89 -2.35
N MET A 176 0.80 11.17 -2.29
CA MET A 176 1.83 11.74 -3.17
C MET A 176 3.21 11.12 -2.93
N ASP A 177 3.54 10.84 -1.67
CA ASP A 177 4.79 10.18 -1.28
C ASP A 177 4.85 8.75 -1.83
N GLY A 178 3.72 8.02 -1.79
CA GLY A 178 3.52 6.76 -2.51
C GLY A 178 3.60 6.88 -4.04
N GLY A 179 3.64 8.08 -4.60
CA GLY A 179 3.80 8.34 -6.03
C GLY A 179 2.51 8.69 -6.77
N CYS A 180 1.40 8.87 -6.06
CA CYS A 180 0.14 9.33 -6.66
C CYS A 180 0.30 10.75 -7.20
N PRO A 181 -0.11 11.02 -8.46
CA PRO A 181 -0.11 12.36 -9.02
C PRO A 181 -0.90 13.33 -8.14
N LYS A 182 -0.32 14.51 -7.89
CA LYS A 182 -0.86 15.55 -7.00
C LYS A 182 -2.36 15.78 -7.15
N GLY A 183 -2.85 15.92 -8.39
CA GLY A 183 -4.28 16.14 -8.65
C GLY A 183 -5.17 15.00 -8.15
N LYS A 184 -4.77 13.74 -8.39
CA LYS A 184 -5.51 12.54 -7.97
C LYS A 184 -5.41 12.34 -6.46
N ALA A 185 -4.24 12.58 -5.87
CA ALA A 185 -4.03 12.52 -4.41
C ALA A 185 -4.94 13.52 -3.68
N ILE A 186 -4.99 14.78 -4.14
CA ILE A 186 -5.86 15.81 -3.55
C ILE A 186 -7.34 15.42 -3.68
N THR A 187 -7.78 14.91 -4.85
CA THR A 187 -9.18 14.48 -5.03
C THR A 187 -9.55 13.33 -4.09
N LYS A 188 -8.69 12.32 -3.94
CA LYS A 188 -8.93 11.21 -3.01
C LYS A 188 -8.93 11.67 -1.55
N ALA A 189 -8.00 12.54 -1.17
CA ALA A 189 -7.96 13.10 0.18
C ALA A 189 -9.20 13.95 0.50
N LYS A 190 -9.73 14.70 -0.47
CA LYS A 190 -11.03 15.40 -0.33
C LYS A 190 -12.17 14.42 -0.07
N ALA A 191 -12.24 13.32 -0.83
CA ALA A 191 -13.28 12.30 -0.64
C ALA A 191 -13.20 11.69 0.77
N TYR A 192 -11.99 11.40 1.26
CA TYR A 192 -11.76 10.95 2.64
C TYR A 192 -12.30 11.96 3.68
N CYS A 193 -12.00 13.26 3.54
CA CYS A 193 -12.53 14.28 4.44
C CYS A 193 -14.06 14.43 4.34
N VAL A 194 -14.62 14.31 3.13
CA VAL A 194 -16.08 14.35 2.93
C VAL A 194 -16.75 13.17 3.64
N ARG A 195 -16.20 11.95 3.53
CA ARG A 195 -16.70 10.77 4.25
C ARG A 195 -16.69 11.00 5.76
N GLY A 196 -15.54 11.37 6.34
CA GLY A 196 -15.44 11.60 7.79
C GLY A 196 -16.45 12.64 8.29
N ARG A 197 -16.61 13.75 7.57
CA ARG A 197 -17.60 14.79 7.90
C ARG A 197 -19.05 14.37 7.68
N ALA A 198 -19.31 13.48 6.72
CA ALA A 198 -20.64 12.91 6.52
C ALA A 198 -21.06 12.04 7.72
N PHE A 199 -20.15 11.22 8.25
CA PHE A 199 -20.42 10.42 9.45
C PHE A 199 -20.62 11.28 10.70
N VAL A 200 -19.82 12.33 10.89
CA VAL A 200 -20.04 13.30 12.00
C VAL A 200 -21.42 13.95 11.89
N TRP A 201 -21.80 14.40 10.69
CA TRP A 201 -23.11 15.01 10.45
C TRP A 201 -24.26 14.03 10.71
N TYR A 202 -24.15 12.80 10.18
CA TYR A 202 -25.17 11.77 10.34
C TYR A 202 -25.31 11.36 11.81
N ALA A 203 -24.20 11.12 12.50
CA ALA A 203 -24.19 10.84 13.93
C ALA A 203 -24.90 11.93 14.74
N GLY A 204 -24.61 13.21 14.45
CA GLY A 204 -25.28 14.34 15.08
C GLY A 204 -26.79 14.39 14.82
N ALA A 205 -27.24 13.98 13.63
CA ALA A 205 -28.67 13.86 13.31
C ALA A 205 -29.37 12.68 14.03
N HIS A 206 -28.60 11.78 14.63
CA HIS A 206 -29.03 10.59 15.34
C HIS A 206 -28.67 10.63 16.84
N ASP A 207 -28.40 11.82 17.39
CA ASP A 207 -28.07 12.06 18.79
C ASP A 207 -26.84 11.27 19.29
N ILE A 208 -25.95 10.86 18.38
CA ILE A 208 -24.66 10.27 18.70
C ILE A 208 -23.67 11.43 18.88
N VAL A 209 -23.11 11.56 20.07
CA VAL A 209 -22.15 12.62 20.41
C VAL A 209 -20.87 11.99 20.93
N VAL A 210 -19.75 12.36 20.34
CA VAL A 210 -18.41 12.06 20.85
C VAL A 210 -17.83 13.34 21.43
N THR A 211 -17.68 13.38 22.75
CA THR A 211 -17.19 14.56 23.47
C THR A 211 -15.67 14.70 23.40
N ASP A 212 -15.16 15.91 23.62
CA ASP A 212 -13.72 16.16 23.71
C ASP A 212 -13.08 15.32 24.83
N LYS A 213 -13.75 15.20 25.98
CA LYS A 213 -13.27 14.39 27.11
C LYS A 213 -13.14 12.91 26.73
N GLU A 214 -14.14 12.33 26.06
CA GLU A 214 -14.07 10.94 25.59
C GLU A 214 -12.93 10.74 24.58
N MET A 215 -12.68 11.74 23.73
CA MET A 215 -11.53 11.70 22.82
C MET A 215 -10.20 11.78 23.58
N GLU A 216 -10.07 12.66 24.57
CA GLU A 216 -8.85 12.77 25.38
C GLU A 216 -8.53 11.47 26.12
N GLU A 217 -9.54 10.83 26.72
CA GLU A 217 -9.42 9.54 27.40
C GLU A 217 -9.02 8.45 26.41
N TYR A 218 -9.71 8.36 25.26
CA TYR A 218 -9.40 7.39 24.21
C TYR A 218 -7.97 7.54 23.66
N LEU A 219 -7.55 8.76 23.35
CA LEU A 219 -6.22 9.01 22.78
C LEU A 219 -5.12 8.72 23.82
N SER A 220 -5.35 9.03 25.10
CA SER A 220 -4.42 8.71 26.18
C SER A 220 -4.27 7.21 26.39
N GLU A 221 -5.38 6.47 26.35
CA GLU A 221 -5.36 5.00 26.40
C GLU A 221 -4.66 4.40 25.18
N TYR A 222 -4.89 4.96 23.99
CA TYR A 222 -4.22 4.52 22.77
C TYR A 222 -2.70 4.72 22.84
N VAL A 223 -2.22 5.88 23.33
CA VAL A 223 -0.79 6.10 23.59
C VAL A 223 -0.23 5.08 24.58
N LYS A 224 -0.98 4.78 25.65
CA LYS A 224 -0.57 3.79 26.65
C LYS A 224 -0.41 2.40 26.02
N LEU A 225 -1.39 1.96 25.24
CA LEU A 225 -1.35 0.66 24.55
C LEU A 225 -0.16 0.58 23.59
N MET A 226 0.11 1.64 22.84
CA MET A 226 1.29 1.69 21.96
C MET A 226 2.60 1.49 22.73
N LYS A 227 2.71 2.07 23.93
CA LYS A 227 3.91 1.91 24.78
C LYS A 227 4.01 0.53 25.43
N GLU A 228 2.88 -0.11 25.71
CA GLU A 228 2.82 -1.44 26.34
C GLU A 228 3.07 -2.58 25.34
N HIS A 229 2.89 -2.32 24.03
CA HIS A 229 3.07 -3.30 22.95
C HIS A 229 4.12 -2.87 21.90
N PRO A 230 5.39 -2.64 22.31
CA PRO A 230 6.44 -2.20 21.39
C PRO A 230 6.74 -3.20 20.27
N GLU A 231 6.45 -4.49 20.47
CA GLU A 231 6.63 -5.55 19.48
C GLU A 231 5.73 -5.41 18.25
N VAL A 232 4.54 -4.81 18.42
CA VAL A 232 3.60 -4.56 17.31
C VAL A 232 4.00 -3.28 16.53
N LEU A 233 4.85 -2.45 17.12
CA LEU A 233 5.27 -1.14 16.63
C LEU A 233 6.76 -1.11 16.28
N GLU A 234 7.30 -2.23 15.82
CA GLU A 234 8.71 -2.33 15.45
C GLU A 234 9.10 -1.18 14.49
N GLY A 235 10.17 -0.46 14.85
CA GLY A 235 10.66 0.68 14.09
C GLY A 235 9.99 2.03 14.38
N TYR A 236 8.82 2.08 15.04
CA TYR A 236 8.11 3.34 15.31
C TYR A 236 8.90 4.26 16.24
N ASP A 237 9.43 3.75 17.36
CA ASP A 237 10.17 4.57 18.34
C ASP A 237 11.40 5.24 17.70
N ALA A 238 12.15 4.48 16.89
CA ALA A 238 13.32 4.98 16.18
C ALA A 238 12.94 6.07 15.15
N ALA A 239 11.91 5.83 14.35
CA ALA A 239 11.47 6.76 13.31
C ALA A 239 10.85 8.04 13.91
N LEU A 240 10.03 7.93 14.95
CA LEU A 240 9.49 9.06 15.71
C LEU A 240 10.62 9.92 16.29
N LYS A 241 11.60 9.28 16.95
CA LYS A 241 12.77 9.97 17.51
C LYS A 241 13.59 10.69 16.44
N LYS A 242 13.73 10.09 15.26
CA LYS A 242 14.46 10.67 14.12
C LYS A 242 13.86 11.99 13.65
N VAL A 243 12.53 12.11 13.67
CA VAL A 243 11.81 13.34 13.29
C VAL A 243 11.48 14.25 14.48
N GLY A 244 11.93 13.89 15.68
CA GLY A 244 11.67 14.64 16.91
C GLY A 244 10.19 14.68 17.28
N MET A 245 9.51 13.53 17.20
CA MET A 245 8.13 13.32 17.67
C MET A 245 8.12 12.32 18.82
N THR A 246 7.10 12.41 19.67
CA THR A 246 6.74 11.35 20.62
C THR A 246 5.53 10.55 20.13
N TYR A 247 5.19 9.47 20.85
CA TYR A 247 3.92 8.75 20.62
C TYR A 247 2.71 9.66 20.83
N GLU A 248 2.75 10.55 21.82
CA GLU A 248 1.71 11.55 22.04
C GLU A 248 1.57 12.47 20.82
N ASP A 249 2.68 13.03 20.32
CA ASP A 249 2.64 13.89 19.12
C ASP A 249 1.97 13.16 17.95
N TYR A 250 2.31 11.89 17.75
CA TYR A 250 1.73 11.04 16.70
C TYR A 250 0.22 10.80 16.88
N VAL A 251 -0.22 10.51 18.10
CA VAL A 251 -1.65 10.28 18.35
C VAL A 251 -2.45 11.58 18.24
N TRP A 252 -1.92 12.68 18.79
CA TRP A 252 -2.59 13.99 18.77
C TRP A 252 -2.65 14.62 17.38
N VAL A 253 -1.64 14.43 16.54
CA VAL A 253 -1.71 14.92 15.16
C VAL A 253 -2.84 14.24 14.37
N ASN A 254 -3.20 13.00 14.72
CA ASN A 254 -4.30 12.23 14.12
C ASN A 254 -5.63 12.28 14.90
N ALA A 255 -5.75 13.13 15.92
CA ALA A 255 -6.92 13.16 16.83
C ALA A 255 -8.28 13.32 16.10
N GLU A 256 -8.34 14.17 15.07
CA GLU A 256 -9.58 14.38 14.31
C GLU A 256 -9.93 13.19 13.41
N ALA A 257 -8.92 12.49 12.87
CA ALA A 257 -9.15 11.25 12.12
C ALA A 257 -9.73 10.16 13.05
N HIS A 258 -9.13 9.99 14.23
CA HIS A 258 -9.66 9.09 15.26
C HIS A 258 -11.09 9.45 15.69
N ARG A 259 -11.41 10.74 15.76
CA ARG A 259 -12.78 11.19 16.05
C ARG A 259 -13.75 10.76 14.94
N TRP A 260 -13.36 10.88 13.67
CA TRP A 260 -14.18 10.39 12.56
C TRP A 260 -14.41 8.88 12.64
N ASP A 261 -13.37 8.10 12.93
CA ASP A 261 -13.48 6.64 13.10
C ASP A 261 -14.45 6.27 14.23
N LYS A 262 -14.47 7.04 15.34
CA LYS A 262 -15.41 6.82 16.44
C LYS A 262 -16.86 7.06 16.02
N TYR A 263 -17.11 8.15 15.29
CA TYR A 263 -18.44 8.42 14.75
C TYR A 263 -18.88 7.36 13.73
N GLU A 264 -17.99 6.97 12.84
CA GLU A 264 -18.25 5.93 11.86
C GLU A 264 -18.60 4.60 12.51
N ASN A 265 -17.78 4.14 13.46
CA ASN A 265 -18.05 2.91 14.22
C ASN A 265 -19.38 2.97 14.97
N ALA A 266 -19.72 4.10 15.59
CA ALA A 266 -21.00 4.27 16.28
C ALA A 266 -22.21 4.21 15.33
N VAL A 267 -22.09 4.81 14.14
CA VAL A 267 -23.12 4.74 13.10
C VAL A 267 -23.31 3.30 12.61
N TYR A 268 -22.21 2.56 12.36
CA TYR A 268 -22.30 1.16 11.96
C TYR A 268 -22.91 0.26 13.05
N GLN A 269 -22.55 0.47 14.32
CA GLN A 269 -23.13 -0.28 15.44
C GLN A 269 -24.64 0.00 15.63
N GLY A 270 -25.08 1.23 15.35
CA GLY A 270 -26.48 1.63 15.41
C GLY A 270 -27.30 1.23 14.18
N SER A 271 -26.65 1.05 13.02
CA SER A 271 -27.30 0.53 11.82
C SER A 271 -27.53 -0.97 11.98
N LEU A 272 -28.78 -1.43 11.87
CA LEU A 272 -29.12 -2.86 11.91
C LEU A 272 -28.18 -3.63 10.96
N ALA A 273 -27.51 -4.66 11.49
CA ALA A 273 -26.55 -5.49 10.77
C ALA A 273 -26.99 -5.78 9.33
N GLY A 274 -26.19 -5.39 8.34
CA GLY A 274 -26.34 -5.86 6.95
C GLY A 274 -26.73 -4.84 5.88
N MET A 275 -26.41 -3.55 6.05
CA MET A 275 -26.41 -2.63 4.91
C MET A 275 -24.99 -2.45 4.39
N ASP A 276 -24.61 -3.20 3.36
CA ASP A 276 -23.37 -3.00 2.58
C ASP A 276 -23.27 -1.60 1.94
N THR A 277 -24.29 -0.75 2.12
CA THR A 277 -24.45 0.57 1.49
C THR A 277 -24.56 1.73 2.50
N VAL A 278 -24.32 1.52 3.81
CA VAL A 278 -24.45 2.61 4.81
C VAL A 278 -23.54 3.80 4.45
N GLU A 279 -22.28 3.54 4.10
CA GLU A 279 -21.33 4.59 3.70
C GLU A 279 -21.88 5.42 2.53
N ASP A 280 -22.27 4.75 1.44
CA ASP A 280 -22.77 5.42 0.24
C ASP A 280 -24.04 6.24 0.53
N ASP A 281 -24.98 5.72 1.34
CA ASP A 281 -26.20 6.44 1.72
C ASP A 281 -25.88 7.68 2.56
N VAL A 282 -25.03 7.55 3.58
CA VAL A 282 -24.63 8.65 4.47
C VAL A 282 -23.95 9.77 3.67
N VAL A 283 -22.98 9.42 2.82
CA VAL A 283 -22.27 10.40 1.98
C VAL A 283 -23.22 11.05 0.97
N ASN A 284 -24.06 10.27 0.29
CA ASN A 284 -25.01 10.82 -0.68
C ASN A 284 -25.98 11.81 -0.03
N ARG A 285 -26.53 11.49 1.15
CA ARG A 285 -27.39 12.42 1.89
C ARG A 285 -26.65 13.69 2.29
N PHE A 286 -25.41 13.54 2.78
CA PHE A 286 -24.59 14.67 3.21
C PHE A 286 -24.33 15.67 2.08
N HIS A 287 -24.14 15.21 0.83
CA HIS A 287 -23.94 16.08 -0.33
C HIS A 287 -25.06 17.10 -0.58
N HIS A 288 -26.26 16.86 -0.03
CA HIS A 288 -27.43 17.73 -0.19
C HIS A 288 -27.65 18.71 0.98
N THR A 289 -26.68 18.84 1.89
CA THR A 289 -26.79 19.63 3.11
C THR A 289 -26.16 21.05 3.00
N LYS A 290 -26.32 21.88 4.04
CA LYS A 290 -25.61 23.17 4.14
C LYS A 290 -24.17 22.95 4.60
N GLU A 291 -23.97 21.99 5.48
CA GLU A 291 -22.72 21.55 6.08
C GLU A 291 -21.74 21.06 5.01
N TYR A 292 -22.20 20.32 4.00
CA TYR A 292 -21.37 19.95 2.85
C TYR A 292 -20.93 21.15 2.01
N ARG A 293 -21.83 22.14 1.81
CA ARG A 293 -21.49 23.36 1.07
C ARG A 293 -20.43 24.17 1.81
N GLU A 294 -20.50 24.23 3.13
CA GLU A 294 -19.49 24.87 3.99
C GLU A 294 -18.16 24.10 3.94
N LEU A 295 -18.21 22.77 4.09
CA LEU A 295 -17.03 21.91 3.98
C LEU A 295 -16.33 22.06 2.62
N LYS A 296 -17.08 22.20 1.52
CA LYS A 296 -16.50 22.38 0.19
C LYS A 296 -15.62 23.63 0.11
N VAL A 297 -16.08 24.74 0.69
CA VAL A 297 -15.31 25.99 0.77
C VAL A 297 -14.07 25.78 1.65
N GLU A 298 -14.23 25.18 2.83
CA GLU A 298 -13.12 24.85 3.74
C GLU A 298 -12.05 23.99 3.05
N LEU A 299 -12.46 22.95 2.31
CA LEU A 299 -11.55 22.07 1.58
C LEU A 299 -10.84 22.78 0.42
N ASP A 300 -11.49 23.71 -0.25
CA ASP A 300 -10.86 24.51 -1.32
C ASP A 300 -9.81 25.46 -0.75
N ASP A 301 -10.09 26.10 0.38
CA ASP A 301 -9.13 26.94 1.10
C ASP A 301 -7.95 26.11 1.64
N ALA A 302 -8.25 24.95 2.24
CA ALA A 302 -7.25 23.99 2.70
C ALA A 302 -6.33 23.54 1.56
N VAL A 303 -6.87 23.20 0.38
CA VAL A 303 -6.06 22.86 -0.79
C VAL A 303 -5.15 24.02 -1.22
N ASN A 304 -5.65 25.25 -1.20
CA ASN A 304 -4.84 26.41 -1.54
C ASN A 304 -3.69 26.61 -0.54
N ASN A 305 -3.93 26.39 0.75
CA ASN A 305 -2.90 26.43 1.78
C ASN A 305 -1.87 25.31 1.61
N ILE A 306 -2.32 24.08 1.34
CA ILE A 306 -1.44 22.93 1.06
C ILE A 306 -0.55 23.21 -0.16
N LYS A 307 -1.11 23.78 -1.24
CA LYS A 307 -0.33 24.18 -2.43
C LYS A 307 0.76 25.20 -2.09
N LYS A 308 0.48 26.17 -1.21
CA LYS A 308 1.49 27.15 -0.76
C LYS A 308 2.61 26.47 0.02
N ILE A 309 2.27 25.56 0.93
CA ILE A 309 3.26 24.77 1.68
C ILE A 309 4.17 24.00 0.70
N LEU A 310 3.57 23.32 -0.28
CA LEU A 310 4.30 22.55 -1.29
C LEU A 310 5.22 23.38 -2.18
N ASN A 311 4.86 24.63 -2.47
CA ASN A 311 5.66 25.50 -3.32
C ASN A 311 6.81 26.22 -2.56
N ASN A 312 6.74 26.23 -1.22
CA ASN A 312 7.73 26.85 -0.35
C ASN A 312 8.63 25.83 0.37
N SER A 313 8.48 24.54 0.06
CA SER A 313 9.27 23.41 0.59
C SER A 313 10.31 22.97 -0.43
#